data_AF-A0AAU9Y628-F1
#
_entry.id   AF-A0AAU9Y628-F1
#
_cell.length_a   1.000
_cell.length_b   1.000
_cell.length_c   1.000
_cell.angle_alpha   90.00
_cell.angle_beta   90.00
_cell.angle_gamma   90.00
#
_symmetry.space_group_name_H-M   'P 1'
#
loop_
_entity.id
_entity.type
_entity.pdbx_description
1 polymer ?
#
loop_
_entity_poly.entity_id
_entity_poly.type
_entity_poly.pdbx_seq_one_letter_code
_entity_poly.pdbx_strand_id
1 'polypeptide(L)'
;MANEDIDRFCEDGLLQKDYRKRYEEFLTGVKVATRGKNTIKDSSCYKLETYHDTYRYRKALLKVFIDKKKSENFKLTHKTIPQFFRELERYTYTEEAADKRKESESGTSLNILGQDDFKVEGVVIRKTNREAWILVNKTCMFNGKKKYEKVELLLDLETFGADDVSRAFLKVGDILEIAKGPKETEIALEPEIICCYKLSEKEIEAFLNHVHKVESDGSSAATAELIRCHAFWEYILQHPWEDYSNTTKQNFAHNVLLIIDKLCSCTQRGMLPTVQGIVQEFSKSAFFKLVL
;
A
#
# COMPACT_ATOMS: atom_id res chain seq x y z
N MET A 1 -30.43 11.91 -2.50
CA MET A 1 -29.85 13.15 -1.94
C MET A 1 -28.32 13.10 -1.86
N ALA A 2 -27.62 12.83 -2.97
CA ALA A 2 -26.16 12.78 -2.97
C ALA A 2 -25.64 13.70 -4.08
N ASN A 3 -24.86 14.72 -3.68
CA ASN A 3 -24.08 15.64 -4.53
C ASN A 3 -24.61 17.07 -4.78
N GLU A 4 -25.65 17.54 -4.09
CA GLU A 4 -26.13 18.93 -4.27
C GLU A 4 -25.06 20.00 -4.04
N ASP A 5 -24.21 19.84 -3.03
CA ASP A 5 -23.11 20.80 -2.76
C ASP A 5 -22.06 20.85 -3.89
N ILE A 6 -21.99 19.80 -4.70
CA ILE A 6 -20.97 19.56 -5.75
C ILE A 6 -21.47 20.06 -7.10
N ASP A 7 -22.74 19.84 -7.42
CA ASP A 7 -23.38 20.44 -8.58
C ASP A 7 -23.43 21.98 -8.46
N ARG A 8 -23.44 22.53 -7.23
CA ARG A 8 -23.34 23.98 -6.97
C ARG A 8 -21.94 24.57 -7.16
N PHE A 9 -20.87 23.78 -7.19
CA PHE A 9 -19.52 24.31 -7.40
C PHE A 9 -19.16 24.38 -8.90
N CYS A 10 -19.71 23.48 -9.70
CA CYS A 10 -19.56 23.46 -11.15
C CYS A 10 -20.91 23.75 -11.82
N GLU A 11 -21.25 25.03 -11.93
CA GLU A 11 -22.53 25.49 -12.52
C GLU A 11 -22.56 25.36 -14.06
N ASP A 12 -21.40 25.21 -14.70
CA ASP A 12 -21.29 25.00 -16.15
C ASP A 12 -21.59 23.54 -16.50
N GLY A 13 -22.74 23.32 -17.15
CA GLY A 13 -23.20 22.01 -17.58
C GLY A 13 -22.26 21.29 -18.56
N LEU A 14 -21.44 22.02 -19.34
CA LEU A 14 -20.45 21.43 -20.25
C LEU A 14 -19.24 20.86 -19.48
N LEU A 15 -18.87 21.51 -18.37
CA LEU A 15 -17.78 21.07 -17.49
C LEU A 15 -18.23 19.97 -16.51
N GLN A 16 -19.53 19.92 -16.21
CA GLN A 16 -20.09 19.08 -15.15
C GLN A 16 -19.80 17.59 -15.37
N LYS A 17 -19.78 17.11 -16.61
CA LYS A 17 -19.49 15.70 -16.92
C LYS A 17 -18.05 15.31 -16.56
N ASP A 18 -17.07 16.09 -16.99
CA ASP A 18 -15.65 15.82 -16.72
C ASP A 18 -15.31 15.98 -15.24
N TYR A 19 -15.90 17.00 -14.62
CA TYR A 19 -15.77 17.24 -13.18
C TYR A 19 -16.38 16.09 -12.37
N ARG A 20 -17.61 15.66 -12.70
CA ARG A 20 -18.29 14.54 -12.03
C ARG A 20 -17.52 13.23 -12.16
N LYS A 21 -16.97 12.94 -13.34
CA LYS A 21 -16.14 11.73 -13.52
C LYS A 21 -14.92 11.72 -12.60
N ARG A 22 -14.17 12.83 -12.51
CA ARG A 22 -12.99 12.93 -11.65
C ARG A 22 -13.34 12.99 -10.16
N TYR A 23 -14.48 13.58 -9.84
CA TYR A 23 -15.06 13.57 -8.51
C TYR A 23 -15.38 12.13 -8.05
N GLU A 24 -16.06 11.36 -8.89
CA GLU A 24 -16.35 9.95 -8.62
C GLU A 24 -15.07 9.13 -8.51
N GLU A 25 -14.10 9.37 -9.38
CA GLU A 25 -12.78 8.74 -9.33
C GLU A 25 -12.04 9.03 -8.03
N PHE A 26 -12.07 10.27 -7.53
CA PHE A 26 -11.46 10.62 -6.26
C PHE A 26 -12.11 9.87 -5.08
N LEU A 27 -13.44 9.80 -5.06
CA LEU A 27 -14.16 9.16 -3.96
C LEU A 27 -14.10 7.62 -3.99
N THR A 28 -14.14 7.03 -5.17
CA THR A 28 -14.30 5.57 -5.32
C THR A 28 -13.03 4.86 -5.76
N GLY A 29 -12.11 5.57 -6.42
CA GLY A 29 -10.91 5.01 -7.03
C GLY A 29 -9.91 4.53 -5.98
N VAL A 30 -9.36 3.35 -6.24
CA VAL A 30 -8.22 2.79 -5.51
C VAL A 30 -7.12 2.53 -6.53
N LYS A 31 -6.01 3.24 -6.36
CA LYS A 31 -4.79 2.98 -7.15
C LYS A 31 -4.07 1.83 -6.47
N VAL A 32 -3.78 0.75 -7.21
CA VAL A 32 -3.12 -0.46 -6.71
C VAL A 32 -1.71 -0.61 -7.29
N ALA A 33 -0.79 -1.12 -6.49
CA ALA A 33 0.52 -1.55 -6.96
C ALA A 33 0.35 -2.66 -8.01
N THR A 34 1.12 -2.58 -9.09
CA THR A 34 1.09 -3.58 -10.17
C THR A 34 2.16 -4.64 -9.92
N ARG A 35 1.75 -5.91 -9.91
CA ARG A 35 2.67 -7.03 -9.73
C ARG A 35 3.35 -7.38 -11.05
N GLY A 36 4.51 -6.79 -11.31
CA GLY A 36 5.37 -7.09 -12.46
C GLY A 36 4.67 -6.98 -13.83
N LYS A 37 5.36 -7.40 -14.90
CA LYS A 37 4.84 -7.32 -16.28
C LYS A 37 3.65 -8.25 -16.57
N ASN A 38 3.37 -9.24 -15.70
CA ASN A 38 2.46 -10.36 -16.02
C ASN A 38 1.26 -10.51 -15.08
N THR A 39 1.08 -9.65 -14.07
CA THR A 39 -0.06 -9.75 -13.15
C THR A 39 -0.60 -8.36 -12.84
N ILE A 40 -1.27 -7.75 -13.82
CA ILE A 40 -2.16 -6.62 -13.54
C ILE A 40 -3.35 -7.21 -12.78
N LYS A 41 -3.35 -7.09 -11.44
CA LYS A 41 -4.62 -7.12 -10.71
C LYS A 41 -5.37 -5.90 -11.20
N ASP A 42 -6.48 -6.13 -11.89
CA ASP A 42 -7.29 -5.05 -12.43
C ASP A 42 -7.72 -4.13 -11.27
N SER A 43 -7.25 -2.87 -11.30
CA SER A 43 -7.65 -1.84 -10.35
C SER A 43 -9.17 -1.69 -10.24
N SER A 44 -9.92 -2.13 -11.26
CA SER A 44 -11.39 -2.17 -11.24
C SER A 44 -11.97 -3.05 -10.12
N CYS A 45 -11.21 -4.04 -9.65
CA CYS A 45 -11.60 -4.93 -8.55
C CYS A 45 -11.67 -4.21 -7.20
N TYR A 46 -10.97 -3.09 -7.05
CA TYR A 46 -10.89 -2.31 -5.81
C TYR A 46 -11.54 -0.95 -6.04
N LYS A 47 -12.82 -0.85 -5.68
CA LYS A 47 -13.57 0.41 -5.67
C LYS A 47 -14.28 0.58 -4.35
N LEU A 48 -14.19 1.78 -3.78
CA LEU A 48 -14.91 2.14 -2.58
C LEU A 48 -16.39 2.37 -2.90
N GLU A 49 -17.25 1.77 -2.10
CA GLU A 49 -18.68 1.99 -2.04
C GLU A 49 -19.03 3.05 -0.97
N THR A 50 -20.25 3.58 -1.03
CA THR A 50 -20.66 4.76 -0.24
C THR A 50 -20.76 4.51 1.27
N TYR A 51 -20.84 3.26 1.70
CA TYR A 51 -20.88 2.87 3.10
C TYR A 51 -19.50 2.75 3.74
N HIS A 52 -18.44 2.69 2.94
CA HIS A 52 -17.08 2.61 3.44
C HIS A 52 -16.65 3.90 4.14
N ASP A 53 -15.87 3.78 5.22
CA ASP A 53 -15.46 4.93 6.00
C ASP A 53 -14.43 5.80 5.26
N THR A 54 -13.55 5.20 4.47
CA THR A 54 -12.63 5.95 3.62
C THR A 54 -13.38 6.79 2.57
N TYR A 55 -14.48 6.27 2.00
CA TYR A 55 -15.33 7.05 1.08
C TYR A 55 -15.92 8.28 1.79
N ARG A 56 -16.49 8.09 2.98
CA ARG A 56 -17.10 9.16 3.78
C ARG A 56 -16.05 10.20 4.19
N TYR A 57 -14.86 9.75 4.58
CA TYR A 57 -13.73 10.60 4.91
C TYR A 57 -13.30 11.48 3.73
N ARG A 58 -13.04 10.87 2.56
CA ARG A 58 -12.70 11.60 1.33
C ARG A 58 -13.77 12.62 0.96
N LYS A 59 -15.05 12.26 1.11
CA LYS A 59 -16.17 13.17 0.87
C LYS A 59 -16.18 14.36 1.83
N ALA A 60 -15.86 14.16 3.11
CA ALA A 60 -15.78 15.25 4.07
C ALA A 60 -14.63 16.23 3.75
N LEU A 61 -13.43 15.72 3.45
CA LEU A 61 -12.29 16.54 3.05
C LEU A 61 -12.56 17.34 1.78
N LEU A 62 -13.21 16.71 0.81
CA LEU A 62 -13.58 17.35 -0.44
C LEU A 62 -14.55 18.53 -0.22
N LYS A 63 -15.52 18.40 0.69
CA LYS A 63 -16.42 19.52 1.03
C LYS A 63 -15.63 20.71 1.59
N VAL A 64 -14.76 20.46 2.56
CA VAL A 64 -13.90 21.51 3.15
C VAL A 64 -13.01 22.15 2.10
N PHE A 65 -12.42 21.35 1.20
CA PHE A 65 -11.57 21.86 0.13
C PHE A 65 -12.34 22.69 -0.90
N ILE A 66 -13.57 22.30 -1.25
CA ILE A 66 -14.45 23.08 -2.13
C ILE A 66 -14.76 24.43 -1.49
N ASP A 67 -15.11 24.48 -0.20
CA ASP A 67 -15.43 25.73 0.49
C ASP A 67 -14.21 26.66 0.55
N LYS A 68 -13.02 26.11 0.80
CA LYS A 68 -11.76 26.85 0.67
C LYS A 68 -11.58 27.42 -0.73
N LYS A 69 -11.79 26.63 -1.79
CA LYS A 69 -11.63 27.08 -3.18
C LYS A 69 -12.65 28.14 -3.58
N LYS A 70 -13.87 28.08 -3.06
CA LYS A 70 -14.87 29.15 -3.20
C LYS A 70 -14.39 30.45 -2.56
N SER A 71 -13.84 30.40 -1.35
CA SER A 71 -13.30 31.58 -0.66
C SER A 71 -12.10 32.21 -1.39
N GLU A 72 -11.33 31.40 -2.11
CA GLU A 72 -10.21 31.84 -2.97
C GLU A 72 -10.69 32.37 -4.34
N ASN A 73 -12.00 32.43 -4.60
CA ASN A 73 -12.59 32.77 -5.89
C ASN A 73 -12.06 31.92 -7.05
N PHE A 74 -11.72 30.65 -6.79
CA PHE A 74 -11.21 29.73 -7.78
C PHE A 74 -12.28 29.43 -8.85
N LYS A 75 -11.90 29.56 -10.13
CA LYS A 75 -12.79 29.27 -11.26
C LYS A 75 -12.48 27.91 -11.87
N LEU A 76 -13.50 27.05 -11.91
CA LEU A 76 -13.44 25.79 -12.64
C LEU A 76 -13.54 26.05 -14.15
N THR A 77 -12.59 25.49 -14.89
CA THR A 77 -12.52 25.46 -16.36
C THR A 77 -11.91 24.12 -16.75
N HIS A 78 -12.02 23.70 -18.02
CA HIS A 78 -11.33 22.48 -18.49
C HIS A 78 -9.82 22.48 -18.16
N LYS A 79 -9.17 23.66 -18.17
CA LYS A 79 -7.74 23.80 -17.85
C LYS A 79 -7.44 23.68 -16.36
N THR A 80 -8.34 24.15 -15.50
CA THR A 80 -8.13 24.21 -14.05
C THR A 80 -8.69 23.00 -13.31
N ILE A 81 -9.59 22.20 -13.90
CA ILE A 81 -10.07 20.93 -13.33
C ILE A 81 -8.91 19.99 -12.95
N PRO A 82 -7.91 19.71 -13.82
CA PRO A 82 -6.75 18.91 -13.44
C PRO A 82 -5.96 19.48 -12.28
N GLN A 83 -5.81 20.80 -12.23
CA GLN A 83 -5.12 21.47 -11.14
C GLN A 83 -5.89 21.31 -9.82
N PHE A 84 -7.21 21.51 -9.84
CA PHE A 84 -8.08 21.35 -8.68
C PHE A 84 -7.91 19.97 -8.04
N PHE A 85 -7.98 18.89 -8.83
CA PHE A 85 -7.84 17.53 -8.30
C PHE A 85 -6.42 17.21 -7.83
N ARG A 86 -5.36 17.76 -8.48
CA ARG A 86 -3.99 17.62 -7.97
C ARG A 86 -3.80 18.33 -6.62
N GLU A 87 -4.39 19.51 -6.46
CA GLU A 87 -4.34 20.25 -5.20
C GLU A 87 -5.17 19.57 -4.11
N LEU A 88 -6.32 18.99 -4.47
CA LEU A 88 -7.11 18.16 -3.58
C LEU A 88 -6.31 16.95 -3.09
N GLU A 89 -5.70 16.18 -4.00
CA GLU A 89 -4.85 15.02 -3.62
C GLU A 89 -3.78 15.43 -2.61
N ARG A 90 -3.07 16.54 -2.84
CA ARG A 90 -2.07 17.09 -1.90
C ARG A 90 -2.67 17.52 -0.55
N TYR A 91 -3.86 18.14 -0.58
CA TYR A 91 -4.58 18.52 0.63
C TYR A 91 -4.94 17.29 1.46
N THR A 92 -5.51 16.24 0.84
CA THR A 92 -5.80 14.95 1.50
C THR A 92 -4.57 14.36 2.17
N TYR A 93 -3.44 14.29 1.45
CA TYR A 93 -2.19 13.77 1.99
C TYR A 93 -1.69 14.56 3.21
N THR A 94 -1.81 15.89 3.16
CA THR A 94 -1.40 16.75 4.27
C THR A 94 -2.27 16.54 5.51
N GLU A 95 -3.59 16.42 5.31
CA GLU A 95 -4.54 16.17 6.40
C GLU A 95 -4.35 14.78 7.03
N GLU A 96 -4.09 13.74 6.21
CA GLU A 96 -3.76 12.40 6.69
C GLU A 96 -2.44 12.35 7.48
N ALA A 97 -1.43 13.14 7.07
CA ALA A 97 -0.15 13.22 7.77
C ALA A 97 -0.20 14.04 9.07
N ALA A 98 -1.12 14.99 9.17
CA ALA A 98 -1.28 15.89 10.31
C ALA A 98 -1.98 15.25 11.52
N ASP A 99 -2.32 13.96 11.43
CA ASP A 99 -3.26 13.23 12.29
C ASP A 99 -3.19 13.64 13.78
N LYS A 100 -4.16 14.48 14.16
CA LYS A 100 -4.41 14.91 15.54
C LYS A 100 -5.28 13.85 16.18
N ARG A 101 -4.82 13.23 17.27
CA ARG A 101 -5.59 12.27 18.09
C ARG A 101 -7.06 12.68 18.12
N LYS A 102 -7.90 11.96 17.38
CA LYS A 102 -9.30 11.85 17.74
C LYS A 102 -9.41 10.54 18.48
N GLU A 103 -9.68 10.65 19.78
CA GLU A 103 -10.33 9.59 20.52
C GLU A 103 -11.64 9.30 19.80
N SER A 104 -11.63 8.37 18.85
CA SER A 104 -12.86 7.78 18.31
C SER A 104 -12.95 6.36 18.81
N GLU A 105 -13.91 6.19 19.71
CA GLU A 105 -14.39 4.95 20.28
C GLU A 105 -14.68 3.90 19.21
N SER A 106 -14.37 2.65 19.58
CA SER A 106 -14.64 1.41 18.85
C SER A 106 -13.93 1.27 17.49
N GLY A 107 -12.71 0.74 17.55
CA GLY A 107 -12.14 0.03 16.42
C GLY A 107 -13.16 -1.00 15.92
N THR A 108 -13.48 -0.96 14.63
CA THR A 108 -14.38 -1.92 14.01
C THR A 108 -13.79 -3.30 14.25
N SER A 109 -14.39 -4.00 15.22
CA SER A 109 -13.90 -5.28 15.71
C SER A 109 -13.79 -6.28 14.55
N LEU A 110 -12.66 -6.97 14.51
CA LEU A 110 -12.29 -8.14 13.69
C LEU A 110 -13.35 -9.26 13.59
N ASN A 111 -14.46 -9.14 14.31
CA ASN A 111 -15.63 -10.03 14.24
C ASN A 111 -16.23 -10.17 12.83
N ILE A 112 -15.86 -9.31 11.87
CA ILE A 112 -16.36 -9.39 10.50
C ILE A 112 -15.82 -10.61 9.74
N LEU A 113 -14.62 -11.14 10.05
CA LEU A 113 -14.00 -12.22 9.23
C LEU A 113 -14.18 -13.65 9.77
N GLY A 114 -14.98 -13.85 10.81
CA GLY A 114 -15.23 -15.18 11.38
C GLY A 114 -14.15 -15.63 12.38
N GLN A 115 -14.44 -16.68 13.15
CA GLN A 115 -13.53 -17.21 14.18
C GLN A 115 -12.38 -18.05 13.61
N ASP A 116 -12.51 -18.58 12.39
CA ASP A 116 -11.53 -19.47 11.79
C ASP A 116 -10.26 -18.76 11.29
N ASP A 117 -9.18 -19.54 11.14
CA ASP A 117 -7.95 -19.12 10.46
C ASP A 117 -8.31 -18.68 9.04
N PHE A 118 -7.97 -17.44 8.70
CA PHE A 118 -8.21 -16.91 7.36
C PHE A 118 -6.95 -16.23 6.82
N LYS A 119 -6.89 -16.21 5.49
CA LYS A 119 -5.85 -15.54 4.73
C LYS A 119 -6.53 -14.76 3.62
N VAL A 120 -6.37 -13.43 3.62
CA VAL A 120 -7.07 -12.53 2.69
C VAL A 120 -6.12 -11.50 2.12
N GLU A 121 -6.25 -11.23 0.82
CA GLU A 121 -5.53 -10.14 0.19
C GLU A 121 -6.35 -8.85 0.23
N GLY A 122 -5.70 -7.74 0.56
CA GLY A 122 -6.31 -6.43 0.63
C GLY A 122 -5.39 -5.31 0.13
N VAL A 123 -5.97 -4.16 -0.16
CA VAL A 123 -5.24 -2.98 -0.63
C VAL A 123 -5.29 -1.89 0.42
N VAL A 124 -4.16 -1.27 0.73
CA VAL A 124 -4.12 -0.08 1.58
C VAL A 124 -4.83 1.07 0.86
N ILE A 125 -5.93 1.58 1.40
CA ILE A 125 -6.77 2.62 0.76
C ILE A 125 -6.66 3.99 1.44
N ARG A 126 -6.16 4.00 2.67
CA ARG A 126 -5.88 5.18 3.49
C ARG A 126 -4.83 4.80 4.54
N LYS A 127 -3.96 5.74 4.88
CA LYS A 127 -2.91 5.54 5.89
C LYS A 127 -2.64 6.84 6.64
N THR A 128 -2.41 6.74 7.94
CA THR A 128 -1.86 7.81 8.78
C THR A 128 -0.51 7.36 9.35
N ASN A 129 0.03 8.09 10.32
CA ASN A 129 1.25 7.69 11.01
C ASN A 129 1.00 6.48 11.95
N ARG A 130 -0.25 6.22 12.33
CA ARG A 130 -0.62 5.21 13.33
C ARG A 130 -1.55 4.14 12.81
N GLU A 131 -2.31 4.40 11.76
CA GLU A 131 -3.33 3.48 11.30
C GLU A 131 -3.29 3.33 9.78
N ALA A 132 -3.71 2.18 9.29
CA ALA A 132 -3.95 1.92 7.88
C ALA A 132 -5.31 1.28 7.68
N TRP A 133 -6.03 1.69 6.64
CA TRP A 133 -7.29 1.08 6.23
C TRP A 133 -7.04 0.23 5.01
N ILE A 134 -7.54 -0.99 5.04
CA ILE A 134 -7.27 -2.01 4.04
C ILE A 134 -8.60 -2.47 3.46
N LEU A 135 -8.77 -2.31 2.15
CA LEU A 135 -9.93 -2.82 1.43
C LEU A 135 -9.71 -4.28 1.08
N VAL A 136 -10.48 -5.17 1.70
CA VAL A 136 -10.46 -6.60 1.41
C VAL A 136 -11.73 -7.02 0.67
N ASN A 137 -11.59 -8.01 -0.21
CA ASN A 137 -12.72 -8.71 -0.81
C ASN A 137 -13.00 -9.96 0.03
N LYS A 138 -13.98 -9.88 0.91
CA LYS A 138 -14.45 -11.01 1.71
C LYS A 138 -15.35 -11.90 0.86
N THR A 139 -15.07 -13.20 0.84
CA THR A 139 -16.00 -14.18 0.25
C THR A 139 -17.07 -14.53 1.30
N CYS A 140 -18.34 -14.30 0.97
CA CYS A 140 -19.48 -14.64 1.81
C CYS A 140 -20.44 -15.59 1.08
N MET A 141 -21.13 -16.43 1.84
CA MET A 141 -22.17 -17.31 1.31
C MET A 141 -23.53 -16.65 1.53
N PHE A 142 -24.23 -16.31 0.44
CA PHE A 142 -25.58 -15.77 0.51
C PHE A 142 -26.51 -16.63 -0.35
N ASN A 143 -27.51 -17.26 0.27
CA ASN A 143 -28.45 -18.19 -0.37
C ASN A 143 -27.75 -19.29 -1.20
N GLY A 144 -26.69 -19.89 -0.65
CA GLY A 144 -25.91 -20.94 -1.31
C GLY A 144 -25.01 -20.48 -2.46
N LYS A 145 -24.97 -19.17 -2.77
CA LYS A 145 -24.05 -18.59 -3.76
C LYS A 145 -22.91 -17.85 -3.08
N LYS A 146 -21.69 -18.02 -3.59
CA LYS A 146 -20.54 -17.18 -3.23
C LYS A 146 -20.80 -15.76 -3.73
N LYS A 147 -20.83 -14.81 -2.81
CA LYS A 147 -20.79 -13.37 -3.09
C LYS A 147 -19.47 -12.82 -2.56
N TYR A 148 -19.00 -11.74 -3.19
CA TYR A 148 -17.88 -10.97 -2.69
C TYR A 148 -18.44 -9.71 -2.05
N GLU A 149 -18.07 -9.48 -0.81
CA GLU A 149 -18.37 -8.27 -0.06
C GLU A 149 -17.08 -7.51 0.17
N LYS A 150 -17.10 -6.20 -0.06
CA LYS A 150 -15.96 -5.34 0.22
C LYS A 150 -16.05 -4.85 1.65
N VAL A 151 -14.95 -5.03 2.37
CA VAL A 151 -14.85 -4.64 3.78
C VAL A 151 -13.60 -3.80 3.96
N GLU A 152 -13.71 -2.72 4.73
CA GLU A 152 -12.55 -1.99 5.21
C GLU A 152 -12.10 -2.58 6.56
N LEU A 153 -10.85 -3.04 6.61
CA LEU A 153 -10.19 -3.44 7.84
C LEU A 153 -9.33 -2.29 8.35
N LEU A 154 -9.33 -2.09 9.66
CA LEU A 154 -8.40 -1.19 10.33
C LEU A 154 -7.19 -1.99 10.80
N LEU A 155 -6.00 -1.54 10.42
CA LEU A 155 -4.72 -2.03 10.89
C LEU A 155 -4.09 -0.94 11.75
N ASP A 156 -3.88 -1.25 13.02
CA ASP A 156 -3.11 -0.41 13.92
C ASP A 156 -1.61 -0.61 13.65
N LEU A 157 -0.94 0.45 13.20
CA LEU A 157 0.48 0.47 12.87
C LEU A 157 1.38 0.51 14.12
N GLU A 158 0.87 0.88 15.29
CA GLU A 158 1.64 0.79 16.54
C GLU A 158 1.81 -0.66 16.98
N THR A 159 0.81 -1.52 16.70
CA THR A 159 0.81 -2.96 17.01
C THR A 159 1.14 -3.86 15.81
N PHE A 160 1.12 -3.32 14.58
CA PHE A 160 1.55 -3.98 13.36
C PHE A 160 3.08 -4.12 13.28
N GLY A 161 3.55 -5.37 13.34
CA GLY A 161 4.94 -5.73 13.09
C GLY A 161 5.84 -5.49 14.29
N ALA A 162 6.72 -6.44 14.57
CA ALA A 162 7.76 -6.29 15.58
C ALA A 162 8.90 -5.35 15.11
N ASP A 163 8.87 -4.85 13.87
CA ASP A 163 9.93 -4.04 13.27
C ASP A 163 9.42 -2.77 12.55
N ASP A 164 10.25 -1.73 12.62
CA ASP A 164 9.94 -0.38 12.14
C ASP A 164 9.83 -0.28 10.61
N VAL A 165 10.31 -1.27 9.86
CA VAL A 165 10.61 -1.14 8.43
C VAL A 165 9.42 -1.43 7.55
N SER A 166 8.71 -2.53 7.77
CA SER A 166 7.47 -2.82 7.04
C SER A 166 6.43 -1.71 7.25
N ARG A 167 6.39 -1.16 8.46
CA ARG A 167 5.56 -0.01 8.84
C ARG A 167 5.99 1.28 8.14
N ALA A 168 7.29 1.59 8.15
CA ALA A 168 7.83 2.83 7.57
C ALA A 168 7.61 2.90 6.05
N PHE A 169 7.62 1.75 5.37
CA PHE A 169 7.50 1.70 3.92
C PHE A 169 6.10 1.38 3.38
N LEU A 170 5.13 1.12 4.25
CA LEU A 170 3.74 0.88 3.84
C LEU A 170 3.14 2.14 3.17
N LYS A 171 2.64 2.00 1.94
CA LYS A 171 2.01 3.07 1.16
C LYS A 171 0.56 2.77 0.83
N VAL A 172 -0.21 3.84 0.64
CA VAL A 172 -1.55 3.72 0.02
C VAL A 172 -1.40 3.10 -1.36
N GLY A 173 -2.12 2.01 -1.55
CA GLY A 173 -2.20 1.22 -2.76
C GLY A 173 -1.29 -0.01 -2.77
N ASP A 174 -0.44 -0.20 -1.76
CA ASP A 174 0.26 -1.47 -1.56
C ASP A 174 -0.75 -2.59 -1.31
N ILE A 175 -0.40 -3.80 -1.75
CA ILE A 175 -1.21 -5.00 -1.58
C ILE A 175 -0.63 -5.81 -0.42
N LEU A 176 -1.48 -6.05 0.56
CA LEU A 176 -1.20 -6.82 1.74
C LEU A 176 -1.86 -8.18 1.65
N GLU A 177 -1.17 -9.19 2.14
CA GLU A 177 -1.75 -10.45 2.52
C GLU A 177 -1.91 -10.45 4.04
N ILE A 178 -3.14 -10.58 4.51
CA ILE A 178 -3.46 -10.55 5.93
C ILE A 178 -3.83 -11.95 6.34
N ALA A 179 -3.00 -12.56 7.17
CA ALA A 179 -3.32 -13.80 7.84
C ALA A 179 -3.83 -13.52 9.25
N LYS A 180 -4.75 -14.36 9.72
CA LYS A 180 -5.11 -14.47 11.12
C LYS A 180 -4.53 -15.79 11.64
N GLY A 181 -3.65 -15.70 12.64
CA GLY A 181 -3.07 -16.86 13.31
C GLY A 181 -3.36 -16.85 14.82
N PRO A 182 -3.43 -18.01 15.48
CA PRO A 182 -3.51 -18.08 16.93
C PRO A 182 -2.17 -17.69 17.55
N LYS A 183 -2.16 -16.62 18.36
CA LYS A 183 -0.97 -16.22 19.12
C LYS A 183 -1.27 -16.33 20.62
N GLU A 184 -0.96 -17.49 21.19
CA GLU A 184 -1.06 -17.87 22.61
C GLU A 184 -2.45 -17.67 23.27
N THR A 185 -2.98 -16.44 23.33
CA THR A 185 -4.29 -16.05 23.86
C THR A 185 -5.02 -14.95 23.07
N GLU A 186 -4.39 -14.35 22.05
CA GLU A 186 -4.97 -13.25 21.25
C GLU A 186 -4.98 -13.55 19.74
N ILE A 187 -5.97 -12.98 19.06
CA ILE A 187 -6.07 -13.01 17.60
C ILE A 187 -5.19 -11.87 17.07
N ALA A 188 -4.01 -12.21 16.53
CA ALA A 188 -3.14 -11.24 15.86
C ALA A 188 -3.36 -11.30 14.35
N LEU A 189 -3.49 -10.13 13.72
CA LEU A 189 -3.33 -10.02 12.27
C LEU A 189 -1.83 -10.03 11.96
N GLU A 190 -1.44 -10.82 10.98
CA GLU A 190 -0.10 -10.83 10.41
C GLU A 190 -0.18 -10.36 8.96
N PRO A 191 -0.09 -9.04 8.71
CA PRO A 191 -0.01 -8.51 7.36
C PRO A 191 1.40 -8.65 6.78
N GLU A 192 1.48 -9.12 5.55
CA GLU A 192 2.70 -9.18 4.74
C GLU A 192 2.50 -8.35 3.47
N ILE A 193 3.48 -7.50 3.12
CA ILE A 193 3.42 -6.75 1.85
C ILE A 193 3.79 -7.72 0.72
N ILE A 194 2.82 -8.01 -0.14
CA ILE A 194 2.99 -8.93 -1.28
C ILE A 194 3.12 -8.19 -2.63
N CYS A 195 2.82 -6.89 -2.66
CA CYS A 195 3.11 -6.01 -3.79
C CYS A 195 3.24 -4.56 -3.33
N CYS A 196 4.31 -3.88 -3.72
CA CYS A 196 4.58 -2.49 -3.33
C CYS A 196 4.61 -1.53 -4.54
N TYR A 197 4.28 -0.26 -4.26
CA TYR A 197 4.44 0.85 -5.21
C TYR A 197 5.90 1.20 -5.48
N LYS A 198 6.13 2.11 -6.44
CA LYS A 198 7.46 2.64 -6.76
C LYS A 198 8.16 3.12 -5.47
N LEU A 199 9.35 2.58 -5.21
CA LEU A 199 10.24 3.02 -4.14
C LEU A 199 11.19 4.08 -4.66
N SER A 200 11.46 5.08 -3.82
CA SER A 200 12.53 6.05 -4.03
C SER A 200 13.88 5.47 -3.63
N GLU A 201 14.95 6.06 -4.14
CA GLU A 201 16.33 5.66 -3.82
C GLU A 201 16.59 5.63 -2.30
N LYS A 202 16.12 6.65 -1.58
CA LYS A 202 16.25 6.73 -0.12
C LYS A 202 15.53 5.61 0.62
N GLU A 203 14.38 5.18 0.09
CA GLU A 203 13.61 4.08 0.69
C GLU A 203 14.32 2.75 0.47
N ILE A 204 14.90 2.54 -0.72
CA ILE A 204 15.71 1.35 -1.02
C ILE A 204 16.96 1.32 -0.13
N GLU A 205 17.66 2.44 0.04
CA GLU A 205 18.81 2.55 0.95
C GLU A 205 18.46 2.20 2.39
N ALA A 206 17.39 2.79 2.90
CA ALA A 206 16.95 2.54 4.27
C ALA A 206 16.54 1.07 4.47
N PHE A 207 15.90 0.46 3.47
CA PHE A 207 15.59 -0.97 3.47
C PHE A 207 16.86 -1.85 3.49
N LEU A 208 17.81 -1.63 2.57
CA LEU A 208 19.05 -2.41 2.51
C LEU A 208 19.88 -2.27 3.80
N ASN A 209 19.95 -1.05 4.36
CA ASN A 209 20.62 -0.79 5.62
C ASN A 209 19.95 -1.51 6.80
N HIS A 210 18.61 -1.63 6.79
CA HIS A 210 17.91 -2.38 7.82
C HIS A 210 18.21 -3.87 7.73
N VAL A 211 18.15 -4.47 6.54
CA VAL A 211 18.49 -5.88 6.33
C VAL A 211 19.91 -6.15 6.85
N HIS A 212 20.88 -5.28 6.52
CA HIS A 212 22.25 -5.38 7.04
C HIS A 212 22.39 -5.21 8.56
N LYS A 213 21.54 -4.42 9.21
CA LYS A 213 21.57 -4.27 10.67
C LYS A 213 21.02 -5.51 11.35
N VAL A 214 19.91 -6.06 10.85
CA VAL A 214 19.34 -7.30 11.40
C VAL A 214 20.30 -8.49 11.21
N GLU A 215 21.20 -8.42 10.22
CA GLU A 215 22.29 -9.39 10.03
C GLU A 215 23.34 -9.41 11.16
N SER A 216 23.60 -8.32 11.89
CA SER A 216 24.59 -8.34 12.98
C SER A 216 24.15 -9.18 14.19
N ASP A 217 22.87 -9.53 14.24
CA ASP A 217 22.23 -10.19 15.38
C ASP A 217 22.06 -11.72 15.16
N GLY A 218 22.35 -12.24 13.94
CA GLY A 218 22.37 -13.67 13.63
C GLY A 218 21.76 -14.05 12.26
N SER A 219 22.32 -15.07 11.61
CA SER A 219 21.99 -15.52 10.24
C SER A 219 20.51 -15.89 10.01
N SER A 220 19.79 -16.34 11.04
CA SER A 220 18.36 -16.69 10.92
C SER A 220 17.43 -15.46 10.89
N ALA A 221 17.86 -14.32 11.44
CA ALA A 221 17.02 -13.12 11.52
C ALA A 221 16.89 -12.42 10.16
N ALA A 222 18.00 -12.24 9.43
CA ALA A 222 17.99 -11.62 8.10
C ALA A 222 17.15 -12.41 7.08
N THR A 223 17.18 -13.74 7.16
CA THR A 223 16.36 -14.61 6.31
C THR A 223 14.86 -14.42 6.60
N ALA A 224 14.48 -14.28 7.87
CA ALA A 224 13.10 -14.01 8.25
C ALA A 224 12.64 -12.63 7.80
N GLU A 225 13.51 -11.61 7.90
CA GLU A 225 13.18 -10.24 7.47
C GLU A 225 13.03 -10.13 5.95
N LEU A 226 13.86 -10.82 5.17
CA LEU A 226 13.70 -10.87 3.72
C LEU A 226 12.41 -11.58 3.27
N ILE A 227 11.94 -12.56 4.04
CA ILE A 227 10.64 -13.19 3.80
C ILE A 227 9.53 -12.18 4.07
N ARG A 228 9.54 -11.51 5.24
CA ARG A 228 8.55 -10.47 5.56
C ARG A 228 8.51 -9.33 4.54
N CYS A 229 9.67 -9.00 3.98
CA CYS A 229 9.83 -7.91 3.02
C CYS A 229 9.99 -8.40 1.57
N HIS A 230 9.56 -9.62 1.24
CA HIS A 230 9.78 -10.25 -0.07
C HIS A 230 9.38 -9.34 -1.24
N ALA A 231 8.25 -8.64 -1.15
CA ALA A 231 7.80 -7.74 -2.21
C ALA A 231 8.73 -6.53 -2.44
N PHE A 232 9.37 -6.00 -1.41
CA PHE A 232 10.38 -4.94 -1.56
C PHE A 232 11.60 -5.48 -2.31
N TRP A 233 12.03 -6.68 -1.94
CA TRP A 233 13.15 -7.32 -2.60
C TRP A 233 12.84 -7.63 -4.07
N GLU A 234 11.69 -8.24 -4.37
CA GLU A 234 11.25 -8.47 -5.76
C GLU A 234 11.21 -7.17 -6.56
N TYR A 235 10.70 -6.09 -5.97
CA TYR A 235 10.67 -4.78 -6.62
C TYR A 235 12.08 -4.30 -6.98
N ILE A 236 13.04 -4.37 -6.04
CA ILE A 236 14.44 -3.95 -6.27
C ILE A 236 15.07 -4.76 -7.41
N LEU A 237 14.81 -6.06 -7.47
CA LEU A 237 15.37 -6.95 -8.48
C LEU A 237 14.74 -6.75 -9.88
N GLN A 238 13.45 -6.41 -9.93
CA GLN A 238 12.72 -6.25 -11.19
C GLN A 238 12.80 -4.83 -11.77
N HIS A 239 13.14 -3.82 -10.96
CA HIS A 239 13.14 -2.44 -11.44
C HIS A 239 14.28 -2.16 -12.42
N PRO A 240 14.06 -1.38 -13.49
CA PRO A 240 15.13 -0.98 -14.40
C PRO A 240 16.18 -0.15 -13.67
N TRP A 241 17.43 -0.62 -13.69
CA TRP A 241 18.56 0.03 -13.03
C TRP A 241 19.06 1.27 -13.78
N GLU A 242 18.48 1.56 -14.94
CA GLU A 242 18.86 2.66 -15.83
C GLU A 242 18.58 4.04 -15.20
N ASP A 243 17.58 4.14 -14.32
CA ASP A 243 17.11 5.39 -13.70
C ASP A 243 18.02 5.93 -12.56
N TYR A 244 18.97 5.14 -12.06
CA TYR A 244 19.80 5.52 -10.89
C TYR A 244 21.15 6.14 -11.30
N SER A 245 21.79 6.89 -10.38
CA SER A 245 23.16 7.38 -10.57
C SER A 245 24.18 6.23 -10.53
N ASN A 246 25.33 6.35 -11.20
CA ASN A 246 26.35 5.28 -11.20
C ASN A 246 26.89 4.96 -9.80
N THR A 247 27.07 5.98 -8.95
CA THR A 247 27.52 5.81 -7.56
C THR A 247 26.48 5.07 -6.72
N THR A 248 25.20 5.42 -6.88
CA THR A 248 24.08 4.72 -6.25
C THR A 248 24.04 3.25 -6.67
N LYS A 249 24.21 2.98 -7.98
CA LYS A 249 24.19 1.61 -8.50
C LYS A 249 25.30 0.76 -7.87
N GLN A 250 26.52 1.29 -7.75
CA GLN A 250 27.64 0.56 -7.14
C GLN A 250 27.39 0.23 -5.67
N ASN A 251 26.86 1.19 -4.89
CA ASN A 251 26.56 0.97 -3.47
C ASN A 251 25.44 -0.06 -3.30
N PHE A 252 24.35 0.05 -4.07
CA PHE A 252 23.26 -0.93 -4.00
C PHE A 252 23.74 -2.30 -4.45
N ALA A 253 24.56 -2.34 -5.49
CA ALA A 253 25.06 -3.57 -6.02
C ALA A 253 25.90 -4.35 -5.00
N HIS A 254 26.81 -3.64 -4.34
CA HIS A 254 27.63 -4.19 -3.28
C HIS A 254 26.77 -4.75 -2.14
N ASN A 255 25.82 -3.96 -1.63
CA ASN A 255 24.94 -4.38 -0.53
C ASN A 255 24.10 -5.61 -0.89
N VAL A 256 23.47 -5.60 -2.07
CA VAL A 256 22.65 -6.71 -2.54
C VAL A 256 23.48 -7.99 -2.71
N LEU A 257 24.68 -7.89 -3.32
CA LEU A 257 25.57 -9.04 -3.46
C LEU A 257 26.02 -9.60 -2.10
N LEU A 258 26.33 -8.74 -1.13
CA LEU A 258 26.69 -9.18 0.21
C LEU A 258 25.54 -9.93 0.90
N ILE A 259 24.30 -9.43 0.79
CA ILE A 259 23.11 -10.10 1.33
C ILE A 259 22.97 -11.48 0.69
N ILE A 260 23.07 -11.56 -0.65
CA ILE A 260 22.92 -12.82 -1.39
C ILE A 260 24.04 -13.81 -1.08
N ASP A 261 25.30 -13.38 -1.06
CA ASP A 261 26.46 -14.23 -0.75
C ASP A 261 26.34 -14.84 0.64
N LYS A 262 25.94 -14.03 1.63
CA LYS A 262 25.66 -14.50 2.99
C LYS A 262 24.53 -15.51 3.03
N LEU A 263 23.39 -15.25 2.37
CA LEU A 263 22.30 -16.22 2.29
C LEU A 263 22.80 -17.53 1.66
N CYS A 264 23.53 -17.46 0.56
CA CYS A 264 24.06 -18.64 -0.14
C CYS A 264 25.09 -19.42 0.67
N SER A 265 25.91 -18.73 1.47
CA SER A 265 26.89 -19.35 2.37
C SER A 265 26.23 -20.14 3.52
N CYS A 266 25.00 -19.76 3.90
CA CYS A 266 24.14 -20.52 4.80
C CYS A 266 23.50 -21.68 4.01
N THR A 267 24.25 -22.76 3.78
CA THR A 267 23.89 -23.98 3.03
C THR A 267 22.46 -24.05 2.44
N GLN A 268 22.37 -23.98 1.11
CA GLN A 268 21.13 -24.01 0.30
C GLN A 268 20.10 -25.11 0.67
N ARG A 269 20.52 -26.25 1.23
CA ARG A 269 19.62 -27.37 1.61
C ARG A 269 18.64 -27.02 2.74
N GLY A 270 18.87 -25.94 3.48
CA GLY A 270 17.99 -25.49 4.56
C GLY A 270 17.17 -24.23 4.28
N MET A 271 17.29 -23.64 3.08
CA MET A 271 16.56 -22.40 2.77
C MET A 271 15.07 -22.66 2.55
N LEU A 272 14.24 -21.72 3.02
CA LEU A 272 12.82 -21.71 2.72
C LEU A 272 12.57 -21.47 1.21
N PRO A 273 11.54 -22.09 0.60
CA PRO A 273 11.27 -21.99 -0.83
C PRO A 273 11.19 -20.55 -1.36
N THR A 274 10.60 -19.63 -0.58
CA THR A 274 10.51 -18.20 -0.93
C THR A 274 11.88 -17.55 -1.09
N VAL A 275 12.83 -17.88 -0.21
CA VAL A 275 14.21 -17.36 -0.25
C VAL A 275 14.96 -17.93 -1.45
N GLN A 276 14.75 -19.22 -1.77
CA GLN A 276 15.30 -19.81 -2.99
C GLN A 276 14.74 -19.11 -4.24
N GLY A 277 13.44 -18.78 -4.25
CA GLY A 277 12.81 -17.99 -5.31
C GLY A 277 13.47 -16.61 -5.47
N ILE A 278 13.67 -15.89 -4.37
CA ILE A 278 14.38 -14.60 -4.35
C ILE A 278 15.78 -14.73 -5.01
N VAL A 279 16.59 -15.69 -4.56
CA VAL A 279 17.96 -15.88 -5.06
C VAL A 279 17.97 -16.29 -6.54
N GLN A 280 16.99 -17.09 -6.97
CA GLN A 280 16.85 -17.44 -8.38
C GLN A 280 16.46 -16.25 -9.24
N GLU A 281 15.50 -15.43 -8.82
CA GLU A 281 15.10 -14.23 -9.55
C GLU A 281 16.23 -13.21 -9.60
N PHE A 282 17.06 -13.12 -8.56
CA PHE A 282 18.30 -12.36 -8.58
C PHE A 282 19.18 -12.78 -9.77
N SER A 283 19.49 -14.07 -9.92
CA SER A 283 20.33 -14.56 -11.02
C SER A 283 19.79 -14.28 -12.43
N LYS A 284 18.47 -14.08 -12.56
CA LYS A 284 17.78 -13.80 -13.82
C LYS A 284 17.58 -12.30 -14.07
N SER A 285 17.69 -11.49 -13.02
CA SER A 285 17.39 -10.06 -13.04
C SER A 285 18.29 -9.29 -13.99
N ALA A 286 17.78 -8.15 -14.50
CA ALA A 286 18.61 -7.22 -15.26
C ALA A 286 19.77 -6.68 -14.43
N PHE A 287 19.56 -6.54 -13.11
CA PHE A 287 20.59 -6.17 -12.15
C PHE A 287 21.81 -7.11 -12.22
N PHE A 288 21.57 -8.42 -12.10
CA PHE A 288 22.65 -9.40 -12.03
C PHE A 288 23.54 -9.38 -13.27
N LYS A 289 22.93 -9.21 -14.46
CA LYS A 289 23.64 -9.11 -15.74
C LYS A 289 24.43 -7.80 -15.92
N LEU A 290 24.09 -6.76 -15.16
CA LEU A 290 24.76 -5.46 -15.24
C LEU A 290 25.92 -5.35 -14.25
N VAL A 291 25.87 -6.10 -13.15
CA VAL A 291 26.83 -6.04 -12.05
C VAL A 291 27.91 -7.12 -12.14
N LEU A 292 27.61 -8.26 -12.76
CA LEU A 292 28.55 -9.36 -13.04
C LEU A 292 28.68 -9.57 -14.55
#